data_AF-A0A2G5EUY2-F1
#
_entry.id   AF-A0A2G5EUY2-F1
#
_cell.length_a   1.000
_cell.length_b   1.000
_cell.length_c   1.000
_cell.angle_alpha   90.00
_cell.angle_beta   90.00
_cell.angle_gamma   90.00
#
_symmetry.space_group_name_H-M   'P 1'
#
loop_
_entity.id
_entity.type
_entity.pdbx_description
1 polymer ?
#
loop_
_entity_poly.entity_id
_entity_poly.type
_entity_poly.pdbx_seq_one_letter_code
_entity_poly.pdbx_strand_id
1 'polypeptide(L)'
;MAIRDDYMRKCVLLLTILYLMKFDSVVSVCQFGVLHGNNLYNFSLASPISNYPHGVLSEDGFYKVAENGTVLWFQLCDGMVFNHDPPGCYGCQDCGGSSHCGMGCSALIANQLGGYYICTTIGRSSNTNINLIDEKNPSMGVTVRMSSGSRLTNCSLSVSVVCDSNGLQGPNSLDRLGTCEYSTVLRHPSGCAKIISRHGRGWGWFSTLLIMLFLIWKFG
;
A
#
# COMPACT_ATOMS: atom_id res chain seq x y z
N MET A 1 -18.80 -49.67 -16.68
CA MET A 1 -17.55 -49.27 -16.01
C MET A 1 -16.78 -48.15 -16.74
N ALA A 2 -17.11 -47.79 -18.00
CA ALA A 2 -16.36 -46.80 -18.79
C ALA A 2 -16.71 -45.31 -18.55
N ILE A 3 -17.92 -45.01 -18.03
CA ILE A 3 -18.38 -43.62 -17.84
C ILE A 3 -17.67 -42.93 -16.67
N ARG A 4 -17.20 -43.70 -15.68
CA ARG A 4 -16.53 -43.21 -14.47
C ARG A 4 -15.10 -42.73 -14.75
N ASP A 5 -14.41 -43.36 -15.70
CA ASP A 5 -13.04 -42.97 -16.08
C ASP A 5 -12.99 -41.67 -16.88
N ASP A 6 -13.95 -41.44 -17.78
CA ASP A 6 -13.99 -40.20 -18.58
C ASP A 6 -14.28 -38.97 -17.70
N TYR A 7 -15.14 -39.13 -16.69
CA TYR A 7 -15.45 -38.06 -15.73
C TYR A 7 -14.26 -37.73 -14.83
N MET A 8 -13.58 -38.75 -14.31
CA MET A 8 -12.38 -38.57 -13.48
C MET A 8 -11.26 -37.88 -14.26
N ARG A 9 -11.06 -38.23 -15.54
CA ARG A 9 -10.05 -37.60 -16.41
C ARG A 9 -10.35 -36.13 -16.69
N LYS A 10 -11.62 -35.78 -16.92
CA LYS A 10 -12.06 -34.38 -17.10
C LYS A 10 -11.89 -33.55 -15.81
N CYS A 11 -12.20 -34.13 -14.64
CA CYS A 11 -11.97 -33.46 -13.35
C CYS A 11 -10.49 -33.20 -13.08
N VAL A 12 -9.61 -34.16 -13.38
CA VAL A 12 -8.16 -34.00 -13.22
C VAL A 12 -7.64 -32.89 -14.15
N LEU A 13 -8.09 -32.85 -15.41
CA LEU A 13 -7.73 -31.80 -16.35
C LEU A 13 -8.18 -30.41 -15.87
N LEU A 14 -9.41 -30.29 -15.37
CA LEU A 14 -9.93 -29.03 -14.82
C LEU A 14 -9.15 -28.57 -13.59
N LEU A 15 -8.80 -29.49 -12.68
CA LEU A 15 -7.97 -29.21 -11.51
C LEU A 15 -6.56 -28.78 -11.91
N THR A 16 -5.96 -29.37 -12.95
CA THR A 16 -4.65 -28.93 -13.46
C THR A 16 -4.70 -27.57 -14.12
N ILE A 17 -5.77 -27.23 -14.84
CA ILE A 17 -5.96 -25.89 -15.44
C ILE A 17 -6.15 -24.84 -14.33
N LEU A 18 -6.95 -25.15 -13.30
CA LEU A 18 -7.12 -24.29 -12.12
C LEU A 18 -5.82 -24.13 -11.31
N TYR A 19 -4.98 -25.15 -11.25
CA TYR A 19 -3.67 -25.09 -10.60
C TYR A 19 -2.64 -24.30 -11.43
N LEU A 20 -2.73 -24.37 -12.77
CA LEU A 20 -1.91 -23.58 -13.70
C LEU A 20 -2.33 -22.11 -13.74
N MET A 21 -3.60 -21.81 -13.44
CA MET A 21 -4.05 -20.47 -13.06
C MET A 21 -3.60 -20.15 -11.63
N LYS A 22 -2.28 -20.20 -11.39
CA LYS A 22 -1.70 -19.42 -10.31
C LYS A 22 -2.01 -17.97 -10.65
N PHE A 23 -2.96 -17.40 -9.93
CA PHE A 23 -3.11 -15.96 -9.87
C PHE A 23 -1.76 -15.40 -9.45
N ASP A 24 -1.06 -14.77 -10.39
CA ASP A 24 -0.05 -13.78 -10.02
C ASP A 24 -0.79 -12.80 -9.13
N SER A 25 -0.50 -12.86 -7.83
CA SER A 25 -0.90 -11.82 -6.90
C SER A 25 -0.26 -10.55 -7.43
N VAL A 26 -0.98 -9.81 -8.26
CA VAL A 26 -0.67 -8.41 -8.51
C VAL A 26 -0.64 -7.81 -7.12
N VAL A 27 0.56 -7.52 -6.61
CA VAL A 27 0.71 -6.72 -5.41
C VAL A 27 0.07 -5.41 -5.78
N SER A 28 -1.20 -5.27 -5.44
CA SER A 28 -1.93 -4.03 -5.57
C SER A 28 -1.17 -3.05 -4.71
N VAL A 29 -0.44 -2.16 -5.37
CA VAL A 29 0.30 -1.09 -4.71
C VAL A 29 -0.67 -0.42 -3.74
N CYS A 30 -0.25 -0.25 -2.48
CA CYS A 30 -1.07 0.35 -1.44
C CYS A 30 -2.28 -0.44 -0.89
N GLN A 31 -2.19 -1.76 -0.89
CA GLN A 31 -3.01 -2.59 0.00
C GLN A 31 -2.15 -3.26 1.07
N PHE A 32 -2.68 -3.32 2.29
CA PHE A 32 -2.02 -3.97 3.41
C PHE A 32 -3.06 -4.70 4.26
N GLY A 33 -2.79 -5.96 4.61
CA GLY A 33 -3.69 -6.79 5.39
C GLY A 33 -2.95 -7.48 6.51
N VAL A 34 -3.51 -7.44 7.72
CA VAL A 34 -2.91 -8.08 8.90
C VAL A 34 -3.98 -8.73 9.76
N LEU A 35 -3.68 -9.95 10.23
CA LEU A 35 -4.51 -10.65 11.20
C LEU A 35 -4.11 -10.20 12.60
N HIS A 36 -5.10 -9.79 13.39
CA HIS A 36 -4.91 -9.46 14.80
C HIS A 36 -6.08 -10.04 15.59
N GLY A 37 -5.79 -11.03 16.44
CA GLY A 37 -6.81 -11.87 17.07
C GLY A 37 -7.65 -12.62 16.03
N ASN A 38 -8.98 -12.51 16.12
CA ASN A 38 -9.93 -13.13 15.18
C ASN A 38 -10.35 -12.20 14.03
N ASN A 39 -9.74 -11.03 13.93
CA ASN A 39 -10.10 -10.00 12.97
C ASN A 39 -9.00 -9.85 11.92
N LEU A 40 -9.43 -9.71 10.66
CA LEU A 40 -8.58 -9.27 9.56
C LEU A 40 -8.75 -7.76 9.39
N TYR A 41 -7.67 -7.02 9.60
CA TYR A 41 -7.59 -5.59 9.33
C TYR A 41 -7.08 -5.41 7.90
N ASN A 42 -7.92 -4.86 7.03
CA ASN A 42 -7.56 -4.61 5.64
C ASN A 42 -7.53 -3.11 5.36
N PHE A 43 -6.37 -2.63 4.89
CA PHE A 43 -6.12 -1.25 4.52
C PHE A 43 -6.02 -1.18 3.01
N SER A 44 -6.85 -0.34 2.39
CA SER A 44 -6.79 -0.07 0.97
C SER A 44 -6.64 1.42 0.77
N LEU A 45 -5.39 1.88 0.78
CA LEU A 45 -5.09 3.31 0.88
C LEU A 45 -5.51 4.08 -0.38
N ALA A 46 -5.37 3.47 -1.55
CA ALA A 46 -5.72 4.07 -2.84
C ALA A 46 -7.18 3.79 -3.28
N SER A 47 -7.97 3.09 -2.46
CA SER A 47 -9.37 2.84 -2.82
C SER A 47 -10.25 4.08 -2.63
N PRO A 48 -11.23 4.29 -3.53
CA PRO A 48 -12.20 5.36 -3.38
C PRO A 48 -13.01 5.18 -2.09
N ILE A 49 -13.18 6.27 -1.37
CA ILE A 49 -14.09 6.40 -0.22
C ILE A 49 -14.95 7.65 -0.39
N SER A 50 -15.98 7.82 0.44
CA SER A 50 -16.85 9.00 0.37
C SER A 50 -16.02 10.28 0.46
N ASN A 51 -16.21 11.20 -0.50
CA ASN A 51 -15.50 12.47 -0.66
C ASN A 51 -14.01 12.38 -1.04
N TYR A 52 -13.44 11.17 -1.19
CA TYR A 52 -12.05 10.96 -1.60
C TYR A 52 -11.98 9.87 -2.69
N PRO A 53 -12.21 10.23 -3.97
CA PRO A 53 -12.26 9.27 -5.08
C PRO A 53 -10.92 8.57 -5.33
N HIS A 54 -9.81 9.20 -4.93
CA HIS A 54 -8.46 8.65 -5.06
C HIS A 54 -7.88 8.16 -3.73
N GLY A 55 -8.71 8.01 -2.70
CA GLY A 55 -8.28 7.56 -1.38
C GLY A 55 -7.22 8.50 -0.80
N VAL A 56 -6.05 7.97 -0.44
CA VAL A 56 -4.94 8.73 0.15
C VAL A 56 -4.06 9.45 -0.88
N LEU A 57 -4.30 9.29 -2.18
CA LEU A 57 -3.52 10.01 -3.17
C LEU A 57 -3.90 11.49 -3.11
N SER A 58 -2.90 12.37 -3.19
CA SER A 58 -3.16 13.80 -3.30
C SER A 58 -3.87 14.11 -4.62
N GLU A 59 -4.94 14.90 -4.55
CA GLU A 59 -5.70 15.40 -5.71
C GLU A 59 -4.84 16.27 -6.63
N ASP A 60 -3.86 16.99 -6.07
CA ASP A 60 -2.92 17.83 -6.83
C ASP A 60 -1.74 17.02 -7.42
N GLY A 61 -1.69 15.71 -7.16
CA GLY A 61 -0.64 14.80 -7.62
C GLY A 61 0.56 14.68 -6.66
N PHE A 62 0.61 15.50 -5.60
CA PHE A 62 1.62 15.40 -4.54
C PHE A 62 1.14 16.07 -3.24
N TYR A 63 1.69 15.65 -2.11
CA TYR A 63 1.70 16.36 -0.85
C TYR A 63 2.98 17.16 -0.71
N LYS A 64 2.92 18.28 0.04
CA LYS A 64 4.06 19.15 0.28
C LYS A 64 4.16 19.53 1.76
N VAL A 65 5.37 19.47 2.31
CA VAL A 65 5.70 19.98 3.64
C VAL A 65 6.94 20.86 3.52
N ALA A 66 6.95 22.01 4.17
CA ALA A 66 8.12 22.87 4.21
C ALA A 66 8.47 23.20 5.66
N GLU A 67 9.70 22.90 6.06
CA GLU A 67 10.18 23.12 7.42
C GLU A 67 11.67 23.50 7.40
N ASN A 68 12.03 24.58 8.09
CA ASN A 68 13.42 25.02 8.29
C ASN A 68 14.28 25.07 7.01
N GLY A 69 13.74 25.62 5.91
CA GLY A 69 14.45 25.73 4.63
C GLY A 69 14.56 24.41 3.83
N THR A 70 13.92 23.36 4.32
CA THR A 70 13.77 22.07 3.65
C THR A 70 12.34 21.95 3.12
N VAL A 71 12.19 21.48 1.89
CA VAL A 71 10.87 21.23 1.28
C VAL A 71 10.80 19.77 0.87
N LEU A 72 9.78 19.08 1.37
CA LEU A 72 9.48 17.70 1.04
C LEU A 72 8.26 17.67 0.11
N TRP A 73 8.38 16.98 -1.01
CA TRP A 73 7.25 16.56 -1.84
C TRP A 73 7.16 15.03 -1.81
N PHE A 74 5.94 14.51 -1.71
CA PHE A 74 5.73 13.08 -1.81
C PHE A 74 4.34 12.75 -2.35
N GLN A 75 4.20 11.59 -2.96
CA GLN A 75 2.93 10.97 -3.31
C GLN A 75 2.92 9.56 -2.74
N LEU A 76 1.86 9.22 -2.03
CA LEU A 76 1.68 7.85 -1.57
C LEU A 76 1.16 7.00 -2.71
N CYS A 77 1.57 5.74 -2.77
CA CYS A 77 1.01 4.74 -3.69
C CYS A 77 1.31 4.93 -5.17
N ASP A 78 1.90 6.05 -5.57
CA ASP A 78 2.22 6.37 -6.96
C ASP A 78 3.44 7.32 -7.05
N GLY A 79 3.85 7.65 -8.27
CA GLY A 79 4.78 8.73 -8.54
C GLY A 79 4.10 10.09 -8.44
N MET A 80 4.86 11.12 -8.07
CA MET A 80 4.39 12.49 -8.08
C MET A 80 4.19 12.97 -9.51
N VAL A 81 3.19 13.82 -9.69
CA VAL A 81 2.87 14.50 -10.95
C VAL A 81 2.74 15.99 -10.66
N PHE A 82 3.35 16.83 -11.50
CA PHE A 82 3.31 18.28 -11.36
C PHE A 82 2.67 18.89 -12.62
N ASN A 83 1.50 19.48 -12.47
CA ASN A 83 0.84 20.20 -13.57
C ASN A 83 1.32 21.65 -13.67
N HIS A 84 1.60 22.29 -12.53
CA HIS A 84 2.10 23.65 -12.43
C HIS A 84 3.26 23.70 -11.43
N ASP A 85 4.22 24.59 -11.68
CA ASP A 85 5.34 24.90 -10.79
C ASP A 85 6.11 23.68 -10.25
N PRO A 86 6.72 22.85 -11.14
CA PRO A 86 7.56 21.75 -10.68
C PRO A 86 8.76 22.25 -9.86
N PRO A 87 9.32 21.43 -8.96
CA PRO A 87 10.49 21.78 -8.15
C PRO A 87 11.67 22.30 -9.00
N GLY A 88 12.03 23.56 -8.79
CA GLY A 88 13.22 24.18 -9.39
C GLY A 88 14.46 23.90 -8.55
N CYS A 89 15.11 22.77 -8.76
CA CYS A 89 16.29 22.36 -7.98
C CYS A 89 17.26 21.51 -8.80
N TYR A 90 18.53 21.50 -8.38
CA TYR A 90 19.57 20.66 -8.98
C TYR A 90 19.53 19.24 -8.38
N GLY A 91 19.89 18.21 -9.15
CA GLY A 91 20.00 16.83 -8.64
C GLY A 91 18.82 15.89 -8.94
N CYS A 92 17.94 16.24 -9.88
CA CYS A 92 16.74 15.44 -10.19
C CYS A 92 16.92 14.36 -11.27
N GLN A 93 18.16 13.93 -11.56
CA GLN A 93 18.44 12.97 -12.64
C GLN A 93 17.62 11.68 -12.51
N ASP A 94 17.41 11.21 -11.26
CA ASP A 94 16.73 9.96 -10.93
C ASP A 94 15.22 10.12 -10.66
N CYS A 95 14.67 11.33 -10.83
CA CYS A 95 13.26 11.65 -10.62
C CYS A 95 12.79 12.71 -11.62
N GLY A 96 12.66 12.29 -12.88
CA GLY A 96 12.10 13.11 -13.97
C GLY A 96 13.11 14.00 -14.71
N GLY A 97 14.35 14.09 -14.24
CA GLY A 97 15.42 14.87 -14.88
C GLY A 97 15.26 16.38 -14.69
N SER A 98 16.07 17.16 -15.42
CA SER A 98 16.13 18.62 -15.25
C SER A 98 14.87 19.36 -15.73
N SER A 99 14.09 18.79 -16.66
CA SER A 99 12.88 19.43 -17.21
C SER A 99 11.60 19.09 -16.45
N HIS A 100 11.56 17.94 -15.78
CA HIS A 100 10.39 17.43 -15.07
C HIS A 100 10.77 16.95 -13.66
N CYS A 101 11.62 17.70 -12.97
CA CYS A 101 12.08 17.33 -11.63
C CYS A 101 10.89 17.00 -10.72
N GLY A 102 10.98 15.88 -10.02
CA GLY A 102 9.91 15.40 -9.15
C GLY A 102 8.95 14.42 -9.83
N MET A 103 8.85 14.40 -11.16
CA MET A 103 7.97 13.44 -11.83
C MET A 103 8.53 12.03 -11.83
N GLY A 104 7.69 11.04 -11.54
CA GLY A 104 8.03 9.61 -11.66
C GLY A 104 8.75 9.00 -10.44
N CYS A 105 9.09 9.79 -9.41
CA CYS A 105 9.44 9.25 -8.10
C CYS A 105 8.33 9.54 -7.08
N SER A 106 8.30 8.80 -5.98
CA SER A 106 7.24 8.95 -4.97
C SER A 106 7.60 9.92 -3.86
N ALA A 107 8.89 10.25 -3.67
CA ALA A 107 9.30 11.28 -2.71
C ALA A 107 10.61 11.96 -3.10
N LEU A 108 10.62 13.29 -2.95
CA LEU A 108 11.73 14.19 -3.28
C LEU A 108 11.87 15.22 -2.17
N ILE A 109 13.11 15.47 -1.73
CA ILE A 109 13.41 16.52 -0.77
C ILE A 109 14.33 17.57 -1.39
N ALA A 110 14.02 18.84 -1.20
CA ALA A 110 14.89 19.96 -1.54
C ALA A 110 15.45 20.59 -0.26
N ASN A 111 16.77 20.76 -0.21
CA ASN A 111 17.44 21.51 0.84
C ASN A 111 18.00 22.80 0.25
N GLN A 112 17.82 23.92 0.94
CA GLN A 112 18.41 25.19 0.53
C GLN A 112 19.90 25.25 0.93
N LEU A 113 20.79 25.35 -0.05
CA LEU A 113 22.24 25.43 0.15
C LEU A 113 22.82 26.53 -0.74
N GLY A 114 23.45 27.54 -0.14
CA GLY A 114 24.16 28.58 -0.88
C GLY A 114 23.29 29.42 -1.84
N GLY A 115 21.99 29.58 -1.54
CA GLY A 115 21.07 30.40 -2.34
C GLY A 115 20.30 29.64 -3.44
N TYR A 116 20.52 28.34 -3.59
CA TYR A 116 19.76 27.48 -4.50
C TYR A 116 19.29 26.20 -3.79
N TYR A 117 18.34 25.49 -4.41
CA TYR A 117 17.82 24.23 -3.88
C TYR A 117 18.54 23.02 -4.49
N ILE A 118 18.97 22.10 -3.65
CA ILE A 118 19.48 20.78 -4.05
C ILE A 118 18.42 19.73 -3.72
N CYS A 119 18.01 19.01 -4.75
CA CYS A 119 17.03 17.94 -4.67
C CYS A 119 17.69 16.56 -4.59
N THR A 120 17.15 15.75 -3.68
CA THR A 120 17.52 14.36 -3.48
C THR A 120 16.26 13.51 -3.58
N THR A 121 16.31 12.48 -4.42
CA THR A 121 15.22 11.49 -4.48
C THR A 121 15.33 10.57 -3.27
N ILE A 122 14.26 10.49 -2.46
CA ILE A 122 14.25 9.71 -1.22
C ILE A 122 13.22 8.58 -1.24
N GLY A 123 12.36 8.51 -2.27
CA GLY A 123 11.36 7.46 -2.41
C GLY A 123 11.02 7.16 -3.87
N ARG A 124 10.78 5.88 -4.18
CA ARG A 124 10.22 5.39 -5.44
C ARG A 124 8.98 4.57 -5.18
N SER A 125 7.99 4.67 -6.08
CA SER A 125 6.73 3.91 -5.99
C SER A 125 6.97 2.40 -6.00
N SER A 126 7.97 1.92 -6.76
CA SER A 126 8.39 0.51 -6.81
C SER A 126 8.94 -0.03 -5.49
N ASN A 127 9.41 0.85 -4.59
CA ASN A 127 10.11 0.49 -3.37
C ASN A 127 9.34 1.01 -2.15
N THR A 128 8.06 0.62 -2.09
CA THR A 128 7.13 0.99 -1.03
C THR A 128 6.84 -0.22 -0.14
N ASN A 129 6.93 -0.04 1.17
CA ASN A 129 6.56 -1.04 2.17
C ASN A 129 5.56 -0.42 3.16
N ILE A 130 4.58 -1.21 3.61
CA ILE A 130 3.50 -0.75 4.49
C ILE A 130 3.51 -1.62 5.73
N ASN A 131 3.54 -0.99 6.90
CA ASN A 131 3.47 -1.66 8.20
C ASN A 131 2.41 -0.97 9.08
N LEU A 132 2.07 -1.57 10.22
CA LEU A 132 1.23 -0.90 11.21
C LEU A 132 2.00 0.25 11.90
N ILE A 133 1.27 1.30 12.30
CA ILE A 133 1.82 2.33 13.20
C ILE A 133 2.06 1.73 14.59
N ASP A 134 1.10 0.95 15.08
CA ASP A 134 1.17 0.22 16.34
C ASP A 134 0.64 -1.21 16.15
N GLU A 135 1.50 -2.20 16.39
CA GLU A 135 1.15 -3.61 16.30
C GLU A 135 0.10 -4.05 17.33
N LYS A 136 0.03 -3.35 18.48
CA LYS A 136 -0.95 -3.62 19.53
C LYS A 136 -2.30 -3.00 19.22
N ASN A 137 -2.32 -1.93 18.42
CA ASN A 137 -3.54 -1.25 18.02
C ASN A 137 -3.58 -1.02 16.50
N PRO A 138 -3.94 -2.06 15.72
CA PRO A 138 -4.02 -1.96 14.27
C PRO A 138 -5.00 -0.88 13.77
N SER A 139 -6.02 -0.52 14.56
CA SER A 139 -6.99 0.50 14.19
C SER A 139 -6.39 1.92 14.09
N MET A 140 -5.19 2.15 14.64
CA MET A 140 -4.53 3.45 14.61
C MET A 140 -4.15 3.90 13.19
N GLY A 141 -3.82 2.96 12.31
CA GLY A 141 -3.42 3.22 10.93
C GLY A 141 -2.14 2.50 10.54
N VAL A 142 -1.55 2.96 9.43
CA VAL A 142 -0.37 2.32 8.80
C VAL A 142 0.74 3.32 8.52
N THR A 143 1.98 2.85 8.56
CA THR A 143 3.17 3.57 8.13
C THR A 143 3.57 3.09 6.74
N VAL A 144 3.60 4.03 5.79
CA VAL A 144 4.06 3.79 4.42
C VAL A 144 5.50 4.27 4.31
N ARG A 145 6.43 3.32 4.16
CA ARG A 145 7.86 3.61 3.98
C ARG A 145 8.21 3.50 2.51
N MET A 146 8.65 4.61 1.92
CA MET A 146 9.19 4.68 0.57
C MET A 146 10.71 4.81 0.65
N SER A 147 11.42 4.13 -0.25
CA SER A 147 12.88 4.21 -0.30
C SER A 147 13.38 4.53 -1.69
N SER A 148 14.50 5.23 -1.75
CA SER A 148 15.17 5.60 -3.01
C SER A 148 15.72 4.38 -3.76
N GLY A 149 16.14 3.34 -3.04
CA GLY A 149 16.80 2.16 -3.60
C GLY A 149 18.16 2.46 -4.24
N SER A 150 18.77 3.61 -3.94
CA SER A 150 20.06 4.02 -4.50
C SER A 150 21.22 3.27 -3.81
N ARG A 151 22.19 2.82 -4.61
CA ARG A 151 23.36 2.07 -4.10
C ARG A 151 24.35 2.92 -3.29
N LEU A 152 24.26 4.25 -3.40
CA LEU A 152 25.17 5.20 -2.75
C LEU A 152 24.66 5.64 -1.37
N THR A 153 23.38 5.99 -1.28
CA THR A 153 22.72 6.40 -0.04
C THR A 153 21.29 5.88 -0.02
N ASN A 154 20.98 5.03 0.97
CA ASN A 154 19.63 4.52 1.19
C ASN A 154 18.79 5.55 1.94
N CYS A 155 18.32 6.56 1.22
CA CYS A 155 17.36 7.51 1.76
C CYS A 155 15.95 6.89 1.80
N SER A 156 15.18 7.23 2.83
CA SER A 156 13.78 6.80 2.96
C SER A 156 12.88 7.85 3.59
N LEU A 157 11.61 7.83 3.19
CA LEU A 157 10.53 8.60 3.79
C LEU A 157 9.50 7.64 4.40
N SER A 158 9.18 7.84 5.67
CA SER A 158 8.13 7.12 6.39
C SER A 158 6.94 8.03 6.65
N VAL A 159 5.81 7.75 6.01
CA VAL A 159 4.57 8.52 6.18
C VAL A 159 3.61 7.73 7.06
N SER A 160 3.31 8.26 8.25
CA SER A 160 2.33 7.68 9.15
C SER A 160 0.93 8.13 8.74
N VAL A 161 0.16 7.25 8.10
CA VAL A 161 -1.24 7.49 7.72
C VAL A 161 -2.13 7.11 8.88
N VAL A 162 -2.43 8.09 9.73
CA VAL A 162 -3.26 7.93 10.93
C VAL A 162 -4.73 7.93 10.53
N CYS A 163 -5.48 6.96 11.04
CA CYS A 163 -6.93 6.90 10.86
C CYS A 163 -7.59 8.13 11.49
N ASP A 164 -8.25 8.94 10.66
CA ASP A 164 -9.10 10.04 11.11
C ASP A 164 -10.39 10.03 10.28
N SER A 165 -11.51 9.68 10.91
CA SER A 165 -12.81 9.63 10.25
C SER A 165 -13.42 11.02 10.01
N ASN A 166 -12.86 12.08 10.60
CA ASN A 166 -13.41 13.44 10.49
C ASN A 166 -13.01 14.13 9.19
N GLY A 167 -11.97 13.62 8.51
CA GLY A 167 -11.53 14.13 7.21
C GLY A 167 -10.01 14.13 7.04
N LEU A 168 -9.56 14.67 5.91
CA LEU A 168 -8.15 14.87 5.59
C LEU A 168 -7.56 16.03 6.40
N GLN A 169 -6.49 15.76 7.13
CA GLN A 169 -5.56 16.79 7.58
C GLN A 169 -4.23 16.51 6.90
N GLY A 170 -3.78 17.47 6.07
CA GLY A 170 -2.54 17.38 5.33
C GLY A 170 -1.31 17.23 6.23
N PRO A 171 -0.15 16.90 5.66
CA PRO A 171 1.04 16.64 6.45
C PRO A 171 1.52 17.93 7.12
N ASN A 172 1.73 17.86 8.44
CA ASN A 172 1.97 19.05 9.28
C ASN A 172 3.35 19.07 9.96
N SER A 173 4.10 17.97 9.93
CA SER A 173 5.44 17.87 10.50
C SER A 173 6.42 17.21 9.54
N LEU A 174 7.68 17.62 9.59
CA LEU A 174 8.79 16.96 8.91
C LEU A 174 9.90 16.67 9.92
N ASP A 175 9.90 15.44 10.42
CA ASP A 175 10.91 14.97 11.36
C ASP A 175 12.05 14.30 10.61
N ARG A 176 13.28 14.59 11.03
CA ARG A 176 14.49 13.95 10.53
C ARG A 176 15.00 12.96 11.57
N LEU A 177 14.79 11.67 11.30
CA LEU A 177 15.15 10.57 12.21
C LEU A 177 16.63 10.17 12.08
N GLY A 178 17.24 10.44 10.92
CA GLY A 178 18.63 10.09 10.64
C GLY A 178 19.30 10.98 9.60
N THR A 179 20.41 10.52 9.02
CA THR A 179 21.15 11.29 8.01
C THR A 179 20.33 11.51 6.73
N CYS A 180 19.55 10.52 6.29
CA CYS A 180 18.65 10.61 5.14
C CYS A 180 17.33 9.85 5.35
N GLU A 181 16.86 9.81 6.59
CA GLU A 181 15.60 9.19 6.97
C GLU A 181 14.66 10.25 7.53
N TYR A 182 13.51 10.36 6.89
CA TYR A 182 12.52 11.40 7.17
C TYR A 182 11.20 10.75 7.56
N SER A 183 10.44 11.41 8.41
CA SER A 183 9.09 11.01 8.75
C SER A 183 8.13 12.18 8.75
N THR A 184 6.88 11.89 8.39
CA THR A 184 5.79 12.86 8.42
C THR A 184 4.49 12.14 8.77
N VAL A 185 3.52 12.89 9.27
CA VAL A 185 2.22 12.38 9.70
C VAL A 185 1.14 12.94 8.79
N LEU A 186 0.30 12.06 8.27
CA LEU A 186 -0.88 12.40 7.47
C LEU A 186 -2.11 11.81 8.14
N ARG A 187 -3.15 12.60 8.37
CA ARG A 187 -4.43 12.08 8.91
C ARG A 187 -5.42 11.96 7.76
N HIS A 188 -5.91 10.75 7.55
CA HIS A 188 -6.81 10.46 6.44
C HIS A 188 -7.81 9.35 6.78
N PRO A 189 -9.07 9.42 6.31
CA PRO A 189 -10.03 8.34 6.53
C PRO A 189 -9.62 7.02 5.84
N SER A 190 -8.84 7.07 4.75
CA SER A 190 -8.27 5.85 4.13
C SER A 190 -7.27 5.12 5.02
N GLY A 191 -6.73 5.77 6.06
CA GLY A 191 -5.91 5.13 7.09
C GLY A 191 -6.71 4.19 8.00
N CYS A 192 -8.04 4.27 7.99
CA CYS A 192 -8.91 3.43 8.80
C CYS A 192 -9.09 2.04 8.17
N ALA A 193 -8.77 1.00 8.93
CA ALA A 193 -8.90 -0.37 8.45
C ALA A 193 -10.35 -0.81 8.28
N LYS A 194 -10.63 -1.57 7.22
CA LYS A 194 -11.85 -2.38 7.13
C LYS A 194 -11.65 -3.66 7.92
N ILE A 195 -12.42 -3.81 9.00
CA ILE A 195 -12.33 -4.96 9.91
C ILE A 195 -13.28 -6.05 9.44
N ILE A 196 -12.75 -7.23 9.13
CA ILE A 196 -13.54 -8.41 8.81
C ILE A 196 -13.33 -9.42 9.93
N SER A 197 -14.37 -9.68 10.72
CA SER A 197 -14.32 -10.73 11.73
C SER A 197 -14.40 -12.10 11.06
N ARG A 198 -13.40 -12.95 11.29
CA ARG A 198 -13.52 -14.37 10.96
C ARG A 198 -14.37 -15.03 12.05
N HIS A 199 -15.68 -14.87 11.95
CA HIS A 199 -16.57 -15.74 12.71
C HIS A 199 -16.44 -17.16 12.16
N GLY A 200 -15.92 -18.09 12.97
CA GLY A 200 -15.73 -19.48 12.61
C GLY A 200 -17.06 -20.18 12.35
N ARG A 201 -17.65 -20.00 11.16
CA ARG A 201 -18.71 -20.86 10.64
C ARG A 201 -18.10 -22.13 10.06
N GLY A 202 -17.36 -22.86 10.91
CA GLY A 202 -16.86 -24.19 10.64
C GLY A 202 -17.92 -25.25 10.93
N TRP A 203 -19.05 -25.22 10.21
CA TRP A 203 -20.05 -26.32 10.25
C TRP A 203 -20.41 -26.87 8.87
N GLY A 204 -19.79 -26.37 7.79
CA GLY A 204 -20.03 -26.90 6.44
C GLY A 204 -19.52 -28.33 6.22
N TRP A 205 -18.37 -28.69 6.80
CA TRP A 205 -17.78 -30.03 6.62
C TRP A 205 -18.49 -31.14 7.40
N PHE A 206 -19.15 -30.82 8.52
CA PHE A 206 -19.97 -31.79 9.26
C PHE A 206 -21.25 -32.16 8.50
N SER A 207 -21.81 -31.23 7.72
CA SER A 207 -23.00 -31.51 6.91
C SER A 207 -22.70 -32.44 5.72
N THR A 208 -21.56 -32.25 5.06
CA THR A 208 -21.13 -33.13 3.96
C THR A 208 -20.79 -34.55 4.43
N LEU A 209 -20.19 -34.69 5.63
CA LEU A 209 -19.91 -36.00 6.24
C LEU A 209 -21.19 -36.77 6.59
N LEU A 210 -22.21 -36.08 7.12
CA LEU A 210 -23.52 -36.67 7.39
C LEU A 210 -24.21 -37.17 6.12
N ILE A 211 -24.18 -36.40 5.04
CA ILE A 211 -24.79 -36.79 3.75
C ILE A 211 -24.07 -38.03 3.18
N MET A 212 -22.74 -38.08 3.23
CA MET A 212 -21.98 -39.26 2.78
C MET A 212 -22.30 -40.51 3.61
N LEU A 213 -22.44 -40.37 4.95
CA LEU A 213 -22.84 -41.48 5.82
C LEU A 213 -24.27 -41.98 5.52
N PHE A 214 -25.22 -41.08 5.28
CA PHE A 214 -26.58 -41.45 4.86
C PHE A 214 -26.62 -42.15 3.50
N LEU A 215 -25.77 -41.75 2.56
CA LEU A 215 -25.67 -42.41 1.26
C LEU A 215 -25.03 -43.80 1.37
N ILE A 216 -24.04 -43.99 2.23
CA ILE A 216 -23.43 -45.32 2.45
C ILE A 216 -24.41 -46.26 3.16
N TRP A 217 -25.17 -45.79 4.15
CA TRP A 217 -26.14 -46.62 4.88
C TRP A 217 -27.35 -47.06 4.04
N LYS A 218 -27.71 -46.32 3.00
CA LYS A 218 -28.86 -46.65 2.14
C LYS A 218 -28.54 -47.64 1.01
N PHE A 219 -27.25 -47.89 0.73
CA PHE A 219 -26.78 -48.78 -0.34
C PHE A 219 -25.98 -50.00 0.18
N GLY A 220 -25.99 -50.25 1.50
CA GLY A 220 -25.44 -51.44 2.14
C GLY A 220 -26.50 -52.48 2.49
#